data_AF-A0A7W1P3X2-F1
#
_entry.id   AF-A0A7W1P3X2-F1
#
_cell.length_a   1.000
_cell.length_b   1.000
_cell.length_c   1.000
_cell.angle_alpha   90.00
_cell.angle_beta   90.00
_cell.angle_gamma   90.00
#
_symmetry.space_group_name_H-M   'P 1'
#
loop_
_entity.id
_entity.type
_entity.pdbx_description
1 polymer ?
#
loop_
_entity_poly.entity_id
_entity_poly.type
_entity_poly.pdbx_seq_one_letter_code
_entity_poly.pdbx_strand_id
1 'polypeptide(L)'
;MSLTRLTIVCAFVAFAFAPADAADDDASAARRASLERIQEMRKDRPGDGVLVFYQALVHISLGERDGAFELLRSLEGRNLGLIPVRDIGFDAVWDDADFQAIRKELEEEEAKTPISPVAFRLKDPKLIPEGIAFDAKSERFFIGSIAQRKIIATDGKGESRDFSSVDDKLDTVLGLALDPSGEHLYAVSTNGLLDEAKTERRNAVFRYGLKSGQLVDRFIAADAMQLNDLAIAPDGTLYVTDSMGGTLFRKKPDEAALLPFGTAGALRGANGIALGADGMLYVGVSTGIVRIDIATGQPTKLPQPDTVVTGGMDGLYWYNG
;
A
#
# COMPACT_ATOMS: atom_id res chain seq x y z
N MET A 1 -26.47 2.13 16.01
CA MET A 1 -25.11 2.56 15.62
C MET A 1 -24.92 2.11 14.18
N SER A 2 -24.97 3.06 13.25
CA SER A 2 -24.81 2.81 11.81
C SER A 2 -23.40 2.29 11.56
N LEU A 3 -23.25 1.12 10.93
CA LEU A 3 -21.98 0.71 10.35
C LEU A 3 -21.68 1.69 9.22
N THR A 4 -20.84 2.70 9.50
CA THR A 4 -20.18 3.48 8.47
C THR A 4 -19.48 2.46 7.56
N ARG A 5 -19.81 2.46 6.26
CA ARG A 5 -19.13 1.62 5.28
C ARG A 5 -17.64 1.95 5.37
N LEU A 6 -16.84 1.02 5.89
CA LEU A 6 -15.41 1.04 5.69
C LEU A 6 -15.22 0.73 4.21
N THR A 7 -15.24 1.77 3.38
CA THR A 7 -14.84 1.63 1.98
C THR A 7 -13.33 1.38 2.04
N ILE A 8 -12.95 0.10 2.17
CA ILE A 8 -11.59 -0.35 1.94
C ILE A 8 -11.38 -0.19 0.43
N VAL A 9 -11.17 1.05 0.00
CA VAL A 9 -10.56 1.31 -1.29
C VAL A 9 -9.14 0.82 -1.11
N CYS A 10 -8.84 -0.38 -1.62
CA CYS A 10 -7.46 -0.77 -1.84
C CYS A 10 -6.74 0.44 -2.45
N ALA A 11 -5.69 0.92 -1.78
CA ALA A 11 -4.95 2.14 -2.13
C ALA A 11 -4.32 2.11 -3.55
N PHE A 12 -4.56 1.04 -4.32
CA PHE A 12 -4.11 0.87 -5.70
C PHE A 12 -4.70 1.88 -6.68
N VAL A 13 -5.85 2.49 -6.39
CA VAL A 13 -6.50 3.39 -7.37
C VAL A 13 -6.78 4.77 -6.80
N ALA A 14 -5.76 5.41 -6.21
CA ALA A 14 -5.80 6.86 -5.94
C ALA A 14 -5.91 7.71 -7.24
N PHE A 15 -5.89 7.09 -8.42
CA PHE A 15 -6.08 7.76 -9.71
C PHE A 15 -7.56 7.95 -10.13
N ALA A 16 -8.53 7.22 -9.56
CA ALA A 16 -9.90 7.20 -10.09
C ALA A 16 -11.01 7.62 -9.11
N PHE A 17 -10.73 7.75 -7.81
CA PHE A 17 -11.77 8.11 -6.84
C PHE A 17 -11.82 9.62 -6.63
N ALA A 18 -12.77 10.28 -7.29
CA ALA A 18 -13.30 11.55 -6.81
C ALA A 18 -13.94 11.32 -5.42
N PRO A 19 -13.88 12.29 -4.50
CA PRO A 19 -14.55 12.18 -3.21
C PRO A 19 -16.06 11.95 -3.42
N ALA A 20 -16.66 11.12 -2.54
CA ALA A 20 -18.07 10.73 -2.62
C ALA A 20 -19.07 11.92 -2.55
N ASP A 21 -18.60 13.12 -2.23
CA ASP A 21 -19.40 14.35 -2.11
C ASP A 21 -19.27 15.31 -3.31
N ALA A 22 -18.57 14.92 -4.39
CA ALA A 22 -18.49 15.74 -5.60
C ALA A 22 -19.81 15.71 -6.38
N ALA A 23 -20.23 16.87 -6.92
CA ALA A 23 -21.29 16.88 -7.93
C ALA A 23 -20.89 15.99 -9.12
N ASP A 24 -21.86 15.32 -9.75
CA ASP A 24 -21.59 14.30 -10.78
C ASP A 24 -20.76 14.85 -11.96
N ASP A 25 -20.99 16.12 -12.32
CA ASP A 25 -20.22 16.85 -13.33
C ASP A 25 -18.75 17.06 -12.91
N ASP A 26 -18.49 17.41 -11.64
CA ASP A 26 -17.14 17.61 -11.09
C ASP A 26 -16.38 16.27 -10.99
N ALA A 27 -17.08 15.21 -10.61
CA ALA A 27 -16.52 13.86 -10.56
C ALA A 27 -16.13 13.36 -11.96
N SER A 28 -16.98 13.61 -12.97
CA SER A 28 -16.69 13.30 -14.37
C SER A 28 -15.49 14.08 -14.91
N ALA A 29 -15.41 15.38 -14.61
CA ALA A 29 -14.26 16.21 -14.98
C ALA A 29 -12.95 15.70 -14.35
N ALA A 30 -12.97 15.31 -13.07
CA ALA A 30 -11.81 14.75 -12.37
C ALA A 30 -11.36 13.40 -12.97
N ARG A 31 -12.30 12.54 -13.36
CA ARG A 31 -12.01 11.26 -14.04
C ARG A 31 -11.36 11.52 -15.41
N ARG A 32 -11.87 12.47 -16.20
CA ARG A 32 -11.26 12.85 -17.49
C ARG A 32 -9.86 13.44 -17.34
N ALA A 33 -9.63 14.32 -16.37
CA ALA A 33 -8.29 14.83 -16.09
C ALA A 33 -7.32 13.70 -15.67
N SER A 34 -7.82 12.65 -15.03
CA SER A 34 -7.03 11.47 -14.69
C SER A 34 -6.73 10.60 -15.92
N LEU A 35 -7.71 10.42 -16.81
CA LEU A 35 -7.53 9.77 -18.11
C LEU A 35 -6.43 10.46 -18.93
N GLU A 36 -6.48 11.78 -19.08
CA GLU A 36 -5.48 12.57 -19.81
C GLU A 36 -4.07 12.40 -19.23
N ARG A 37 -3.92 12.44 -17.89
CA ARG A 37 -2.63 12.22 -17.22
C ARG A 37 -2.07 10.82 -17.49
N ILE A 38 -2.92 9.79 -17.47
CA ILE A 38 -2.51 8.42 -17.76
C ILE A 38 -2.07 8.30 -19.22
N GLN A 39 -2.85 8.85 -20.15
CA GLN A 39 -2.53 8.86 -21.58
C GLN A 39 -1.21 9.58 -21.86
N GLU A 40 -0.93 10.70 -21.19
CA GLU A 40 0.35 11.39 -21.30
C GLU A 40 1.51 10.51 -20.81
N MET A 41 1.39 9.89 -19.63
CA MET A 41 2.42 8.97 -19.12
C MET A 41 2.66 7.78 -20.06
N ARG A 42 1.62 7.29 -20.74
CA ARG A 42 1.74 6.19 -21.70
C ARG A 42 2.50 6.56 -22.97
N LYS A 43 2.62 7.86 -23.33
CA LYS A 43 3.48 8.28 -24.45
C LYS A 43 4.94 7.97 -24.17
N ASP A 44 5.38 8.20 -22.94
CA ASP A 44 6.75 7.94 -22.49
C ASP A 44 6.95 6.47 -22.08
N ARG A 45 5.87 5.78 -21.71
CA ARG A 45 5.88 4.39 -21.22
C ARG A 45 4.83 3.54 -21.96
N PRO A 46 4.97 3.37 -23.28
CA PRO A 46 3.95 2.71 -24.10
C PRO A 46 3.74 1.25 -23.72
N GLY A 47 4.78 0.62 -23.19
CA GLY A 47 4.76 -0.76 -22.74
C GLY A 47 4.42 -0.96 -21.27
N ASP A 48 4.00 0.07 -20.50
CA ASP A 48 3.61 -0.14 -19.10
C ASP A 48 2.17 -0.67 -18.99
N GLY A 49 2.03 -1.96 -18.66
CA GLY A 49 0.73 -2.61 -18.48
C GLY A 49 -0.09 -2.06 -17.32
N VAL A 50 0.56 -1.53 -16.28
CA VAL A 50 -0.15 -0.92 -15.13
C VAL A 50 -0.91 0.33 -15.58
N LEU A 51 -0.30 1.16 -16.44
CA LEU A 51 -0.97 2.33 -16.98
C LEU A 51 -2.12 1.96 -17.93
N VAL A 52 -1.97 0.89 -18.71
CA VAL A 52 -3.07 0.35 -19.54
C VAL A 52 -4.24 -0.09 -18.66
N PHE A 53 -3.96 -0.83 -17.59
CA PHE A 53 -4.97 -1.31 -16.65
C PHE A 53 -5.68 -0.16 -15.92
N TYR A 54 -4.93 0.83 -15.43
CA TYR A 54 -5.52 2.03 -14.84
C TYR A 54 -6.33 2.85 -15.83
N GLN A 55 -5.90 2.93 -17.09
CA GLN A 55 -6.68 3.60 -18.11
C GLN A 55 -8.02 2.89 -18.34
N ALA A 56 -8.03 1.55 -18.39
CA ALA A 56 -9.24 0.77 -18.51
C ALA A 56 -10.20 1.00 -17.34
N LEU A 57 -9.70 1.03 -16.09
CA LEU A 57 -10.49 1.39 -14.91
C LEU A 57 -11.14 2.76 -15.03
N VAL A 58 -10.40 3.77 -15.51
CA VAL A 58 -10.96 5.12 -15.68
C VAL A 58 -12.02 5.14 -16.78
N HIS A 59 -11.83 4.44 -17.90
CA HIS A 59 -12.87 4.29 -18.93
C HIS A 59 -14.14 3.65 -18.37
N ILE A 60 -14.04 2.58 -17.58
CA ILE A 60 -15.21 1.98 -16.92
C ILE A 60 -15.91 2.99 -16.00
N SER A 61 -15.14 3.77 -15.23
CA SER A 61 -15.70 4.81 -14.34
C SER A 61 -16.41 5.95 -15.09
N LEU A 62 -16.14 6.11 -16.40
CA LEU A 62 -16.78 7.07 -17.30
C LEU A 62 -17.93 6.44 -18.12
N GLY A 63 -18.21 5.14 -17.94
CA GLY A 63 -19.18 4.40 -18.74
C GLY A 63 -18.69 4.04 -20.15
N GLU A 64 -17.39 4.20 -20.42
CA GLU A 64 -16.77 4.00 -21.74
C GLU A 64 -16.32 2.54 -21.91
N ARG A 65 -17.31 1.63 -21.96
CA ARG A 65 -17.15 0.17 -22.02
C ARG A 65 -16.14 -0.28 -23.09
N ASP A 66 -16.35 0.11 -24.34
CA ASP A 66 -15.60 -0.46 -25.47
C ASP A 66 -14.11 -0.06 -25.41
N GLY A 67 -13.81 1.18 -25.00
CA GLY A 67 -12.44 1.64 -24.81
C GLY A 67 -11.73 0.91 -23.67
N ALA A 68 -12.43 0.61 -22.58
CA ALA A 68 -11.88 -0.21 -21.51
C ALA A 68 -11.56 -1.64 -21.99
N PHE A 69 -12.45 -2.24 -22.78
CA PHE A 69 -12.29 -3.63 -23.23
C PHE A 69 -11.15 -3.75 -24.24
N GLU A 70 -10.99 -2.77 -25.14
CA GLU A 70 -9.84 -2.71 -26.05
C GLU A 70 -8.51 -2.65 -25.28
N LEU A 71 -8.44 -1.84 -24.22
CA LEU A 71 -7.25 -1.74 -23.38
C LEU A 71 -6.97 -3.04 -22.63
N LEU A 72 -7.99 -3.69 -22.07
CA LEU A 72 -7.81 -4.96 -21.36
C LEU A 72 -7.32 -6.06 -22.32
N ARG A 73 -7.88 -6.17 -23.53
CA ARG A 73 -7.39 -7.10 -24.55
C ARG A 73 -5.94 -6.83 -24.95
N SER A 74 -5.52 -5.57 -24.95
CA SER A 74 -4.12 -5.23 -25.24
C SER A 74 -3.11 -5.72 -24.19
N LEU A 75 -3.60 -6.22 -23.04
CA LEU A 75 -2.77 -6.87 -22.03
C LEU A 75 -2.50 -8.35 -22.30
N GLU A 76 -3.29 -8.99 -23.16
CA GLU A 76 -3.12 -10.41 -23.54
C GLU A 76 -1.73 -10.67 -24.15
N GLY A 77 -1.17 -11.84 -23.85
CA GLY A 77 0.16 -12.31 -24.25
C GLY A 77 1.29 -11.78 -23.38
N ARG A 78 1.01 -10.92 -22.38
CA ARG A 78 2.04 -10.21 -21.61
C ARG A 78 2.36 -10.85 -20.26
N ASN A 79 1.49 -11.74 -19.74
CA ASN A 79 1.69 -12.49 -18.49
C ASN A 79 2.04 -11.58 -17.29
N LEU A 80 1.19 -10.57 -17.05
CA LEU A 80 1.44 -9.50 -16.08
C LEU A 80 0.70 -9.67 -14.74
N GLY A 81 -0.22 -10.62 -14.62
CA GLY A 81 -1.07 -10.79 -13.45
C GLY A 81 -2.10 -9.67 -13.26
N LEU A 82 -2.32 -8.82 -14.28
CA LEU A 82 -3.26 -7.70 -14.25
C LEU A 82 -4.68 -8.18 -14.60
N ILE A 83 -5.25 -8.98 -13.71
CA ILE A 83 -6.58 -9.56 -13.88
C ILE A 83 -7.61 -8.66 -13.20
N PRO A 84 -8.65 -8.17 -13.93
CA PRO A 84 -9.75 -7.45 -13.31
C PRO A 84 -10.42 -8.24 -12.19
N VAL A 85 -10.63 -7.63 -11.02
CA VAL A 85 -11.40 -8.24 -9.91
C VAL A 85 -12.61 -7.37 -9.55
N ARG A 86 -13.56 -7.96 -8.82
CA ARG A 86 -14.76 -7.24 -8.35
C ARG A 86 -14.38 -6.24 -7.25
N ASP A 87 -15.23 -5.24 -7.03
CA ASP A 87 -15.10 -4.25 -5.96
C ASP A 87 -13.89 -3.29 -6.08
N ILE A 88 -13.14 -3.35 -7.18
CA ILE A 88 -12.04 -2.41 -7.49
C ILE A 88 -12.33 -1.49 -8.68
N GLY A 89 -13.59 -1.38 -9.11
CA GLY A 89 -14.00 -0.46 -10.18
C GLY A 89 -14.48 -1.10 -11.48
N PHE A 90 -14.60 -2.43 -11.54
CA PHE A 90 -15.17 -3.16 -12.68
C PHE A 90 -16.64 -3.56 -12.48
N ASP A 91 -17.27 -3.13 -11.39
CA ASP A 91 -18.60 -3.57 -10.97
C ASP A 91 -19.69 -3.32 -12.01
N ALA A 92 -19.60 -2.18 -12.73
CA ALA A 92 -20.57 -1.80 -13.75
C ALA A 92 -20.58 -2.73 -14.98
N VAL A 93 -19.47 -3.44 -15.22
CA VAL A 93 -19.33 -4.38 -16.36
C VAL A 93 -19.13 -5.82 -15.89
N TRP A 94 -19.25 -6.09 -14.60
CA TRP A 94 -18.90 -7.38 -14.02
C TRP A 94 -19.67 -8.53 -14.67
N ASP A 95 -20.97 -8.37 -14.90
CA ASP A 95 -21.83 -9.41 -15.48
C ASP A 95 -21.88 -9.39 -17.02
N ASP A 96 -21.06 -8.55 -17.68
CA ASP A 96 -20.96 -8.48 -19.14
C ASP A 96 -20.21 -9.72 -19.69
N ALA A 97 -20.77 -10.38 -20.70
CA ALA A 97 -20.20 -11.60 -21.26
C ALA A 97 -18.84 -11.38 -21.94
N ASP A 98 -18.65 -10.26 -22.63
CA ASP A 98 -17.38 -9.95 -23.30
C ASP A 98 -16.32 -9.62 -22.24
N PHE A 99 -16.68 -8.89 -21.19
CA PHE A 99 -15.78 -8.61 -20.07
C PHE A 99 -15.32 -9.91 -19.39
N GLN A 100 -16.26 -10.83 -19.13
CA GLN A 100 -15.95 -12.13 -18.52
C GLN A 100 -15.04 -12.98 -19.41
N ALA A 101 -15.18 -12.89 -20.74
CA ALA A 101 -14.29 -13.56 -21.68
C ALA A 101 -12.86 -12.98 -21.60
N ILE A 102 -12.69 -11.66 -21.70
CA ILE A 102 -11.39 -10.99 -21.59
C ILE A 102 -10.72 -11.30 -20.25
N ARG A 103 -11.47 -11.19 -19.14
CA ARG A 103 -10.93 -11.51 -17.80
C ARG A 103 -10.44 -12.94 -17.73
N LYS A 104 -11.20 -13.88 -18.29
CA LYS A 104 -10.85 -15.30 -18.31
C LYS A 104 -9.60 -15.56 -19.16
N GLU A 105 -9.47 -14.91 -20.31
CA GLU A 105 -8.28 -15.03 -21.18
C GLU A 105 -7.02 -14.54 -20.43
N LEU A 106 -7.09 -13.35 -19.80
CA LEU A 106 -6.00 -12.84 -18.95
C LEU A 106 -5.69 -13.79 -17.79
N GLU A 107 -6.70 -14.39 -17.16
CA GLU A 107 -6.52 -15.35 -16.05
C GLU A 107 -5.88 -16.67 -16.51
N GLU A 108 -6.15 -17.13 -17.74
CA GLU A 108 -5.62 -18.38 -18.31
C GLU A 108 -4.15 -18.29 -18.72
N GLU A 109 -3.64 -17.09 -19.01
CA GLU A 109 -2.21 -16.85 -19.31
C GLU A 109 -1.33 -16.97 -18.06
N GLU A 110 -1.88 -16.65 -16.89
CA GLU A 110 -1.08 -16.58 -15.69
C GLU A 110 -0.66 -17.96 -15.20
N ALA A 111 0.65 -18.08 -14.95
CA ALA A 111 1.18 -19.24 -14.25
C ALA A 111 0.49 -19.32 -12.89
N LYS A 112 -0.30 -20.38 -12.68
CA LYS A 112 -0.88 -20.65 -11.37
C LYS A 112 0.26 -20.79 -10.38
N THR A 113 0.30 -19.88 -9.41
CA THR A 113 1.27 -19.95 -8.32
C THR A 113 1.22 -21.37 -7.76
N PRO A 114 2.38 -22.04 -7.56
CA PRO A 114 2.40 -23.31 -6.85
C PRO A 114 1.59 -23.17 -5.57
N ILE A 115 0.86 -24.22 -5.17
CA ILE A 115 0.01 -24.17 -3.97
C ILE A 115 0.82 -23.59 -2.81
N SER A 116 0.54 -22.34 -2.44
CA SER A 116 1.14 -21.72 -1.26
C SER A 116 0.57 -22.44 -0.04
N PRO A 117 1.37 -23.20 0.72
CA PRO A 117 0.85 -23.90 1.88
C PRO A 117 0.35 -22.86 2.88
N VAL A 118 -0.83 -23.12 3.45
CA VAL A 118 -1.36 -22.28 4.54
C VAL A 118 -0.42 -22.42 5.73
N ALA A 119 0.27 -21.34 6.09
CA ALA A 119 1.15 -21.31 7.27
C ALA A 119 0.33 -21.41 8.57
N PHE A 120 -0.71 -20.58 8.70
CA PHE A 120 -1.68 -20.60 9.79
C PHE A 120 -2.95 -19.83 9.39
N ARG A 121 -4.00 -19.90 10.22
CA ARG A 121 -5.24 -19.12 10.03
C ARG A 121 -5.56 -18.31 11.28
N LEU A 122 -5.83 -17.03 11.10
CA LEU A 122 -6.37 -16.18 12.16
C LEU A 122 -7.84 -16.52 12.40
N LYS A 123 -8.23 -16.57 13.67
CA LYS A 123 -9.58 -16.98 14.09
C LYS A 123 -10.58 -15.83 14.10
N ASP A 124 -10.12 -14.59 14.20
CA ASP A 124 -10.98 -13.41 14.29
C ASP A 124 -11.23 -12.80 12.89
N PRO A 125 -12.42 -13.00 12.30
CA PRO A 125 -12.73 -12.44 10.99
C PRO A 125 -12.90 -10.92 11.00
N LYS A 126 -13.01 -10.29 12.18
CA LYS A 126 -13.16 -8.84 12.32
C LYS A 126 -11.82 -8.11 12.43
N LEU A 127 -10.69 -8.82 12.38
CA LEU A 127 -9.38 -8.21 12.56
C LEU A 127 -9.03 -7.25 11.42
N ILE A 128 -9.41 -7.56 10.17
CA ILE A 128 -8.92 -6.88 8.96
C ILE A 128 -7.41 -6.64 9.08
N PRO A 129 -6.61 -7.72 8.95
CA PRO A 129 -5.18 -7.65 9.18
C PRO A 129 -4.49 -6.82 8.09
N GLU A 130 -3.53 -6.02 8.50
CA GLU A 130 -2.55 -5.37 7.62
C GLU A 130 -1.21 -5.41 8.36
N GLY A 131 -0.13 -5.60 7.60
CA GLY A 131 1.22 -5.58 8.14
C GLY A 131 1.53 -6.87 8.88
N ILE A 132 2.69 -7.43 8.58
CA ILE A 132 3.17 -8.62 9.28
C ILE A 132 4.67 -8.52 9.51
N ALA A 133 5.08 -8.79 10.74
CA ALA A 133 6.48 -8.94 11.11
C ALA A 133 6.69 -10.29 11.77
N PHE A 134 7.82 -10.94 11.52
CA PHE A 134 8.17 -12.23 12.10
C PHE A 134 9.41 -12.13 12.96
N ASP A 135 9.30 -12.50 14.24
CA ASP A 135 10.44 -12.69 15.12
C ASP A 135 10.87 -14.16 15.09
N ALA A 136 11.97 -14.43 14.40
CA ALA A 136 12.53 -15.78 14.32
C ALA A 136 13.02 -16.34 15.66
N LYS A 137 13.37 -15.49 16.64
CA LYS A 137 13.87 -15.95 17.95
C LYS A 137 12.77 -16.57 18.81
N SER A 138 11.57 -15.98 18.77
CA SER A 138 10.40 -16.49 19.52
C SER A 138 9.40 -17.24 18.66
N GLU A 139 9.64 -17.35 17.35
CA GLU A 139 8.75 -17.96 16.35
C GLU A 139 7.34 -17.37 16.38
N ARG A 140 7.25 -16.04 16.48
CA ARG A 140 5.99 -15.31 16.55
C ARG A 140 5.83 -14.34 15.39
N PHE A 141 4.60 -14.25 14.92
CA PHE A 141 4.17 -13.22 13.99
C PHE A 141 3.48 -12.11 14.77
N PHE A 142 3.76 -10.87 14.39
CA PHE A 142 3.04 -9.68 14.83
C PHE A 142 2.23 -9.18 13.65
N ILE A 143 0.95 -8.91 13.88
CA ILE A 143 0.01 -8.56 12.82
C ILE A 143 -0.76 -7.32 13.25
N GLY A 144 -0.77 -6.30 12.39
CA GLY A 144 -1.53 -5.08 12.58
C GLY A 144 -3.00 -5.30 12.24
N SER A 145 -3.85 -4.39 12.71
CA SER A 145 -5.28 -4.42 12.45
C SER A 145 -5.77 -3.04 12.05
N ILE A 146 -6.34 -2.96 10.85
CA ILE A 146 -7.02 -1.75 10.38
C ILE A 146 -8.30 -1.55 11.20
N ALA A 147 -9.14 -2.58 11.29
CA ALA A 147 -10.49 -2.44 11.84
C ALA A 147 -10.52 -2.34 13.37
N GLN A 148 -9.63 -3.05 14.07
CA GLN A 148 -9.60 -3.10 15.54
C GLN A 148 -8.51 -2.22 16.15
N ARG A 149 -7.69 -1.55 15.33
CA ARG A 149 -6.70 -0.55 15.78
C ARG A 149 -5.77 -1.10 16.88
N LYS A 150 -5.18 -2.26 16.61
CA LYS A 150 -4.31 -2.97 17.55
C LYS A 150 -3.29 -3.82 16.82
N ILE A 151 -2.31 -4.31 17.58
CA ILE A 151 -1.34 -5.31 17.16
C ILE A 151 -1.64 -6.59 17.94
N ILE A 152 -1.69 -7.72 17.23
CA ILE A 152 -1.73 -9.05 17.85
C ILE A 152 -0.38 -9.75 17.67
N ALA A 153 -0.05 -10.65 18.59
CA ALA A 153 1.00 -11.64 18.42
C ALA A 153 0.36 -13.02 18.24
N THR A 154 0.81 -13.79 17.25
CA THR A 154 0.32 -15.14 16.96
C THR A 154 1.46 -16.11 16.71
N ASP A 155 1.24 -17.37 17.07
CA ASP A 155 2.15 -18.47 16.73
C ASP A 155 1.80 -19.11 15.38
N GLY A 156 2.60 -20.07 14.94
CA GLY A 156 2.37 -20.86 13.72
C GLY A 156 1.14 -21.78 13.75
N LYS A 157 0.36 -21.79 14.84
CA LYS A 157 -0.94 -22.50 14.93
C LYS A 157 -2.12 -21.53 14.82
N GLY A 158 -1.86 -20.22 14.77
CA GLY A 158 -2.91 -19.20 14.77
C GLY A 158 -3.47 -18.93 16.17
N GLU A 159 -2.78 -19.32 17.24
CA GLU A 159 -3.15 -18.92 18.60
C GLU A 159 -2.66 -17.49 18.84
N SER A 160 -3.62 -16.57 18.87
CA SER A 160 -3.36 -15.13 18.92
C SER A 160 -3.70 -14.52 20.28
N ARG A 161 -2.96 -13.49 20.65
CA ARG A 161 -3.27 -12.59 21.78
C ARG A 161 -2.96 -11.15 21.40
N ASP A 162 -3.62 -10.21 22.07
CA ASP A 162 -3.28 -8.81 21.93
C ASP A 162 -1.84 -8.57 22.39
N PHE A 163 -1.08 -7.83 21.59
CA PHE A 163 0.29 -7.40 21.88
C PHE A 163 0.31 -5.95 22.34
N SER A 164 -0.41 -5.07 21.65
CA SER A 164 -0.63 -3.69 22.08
C SER A 164 -1.75 -3.58 23.11
N SER A 165 -1.72 -2.54 23.93
CA SER A 165 -2.79 -2.15 24.85
C SER A 165 -3.77 -1.18 24.19
N VAL A 166 -5.03 -1.17 24.65
CA VAL A 166 -6.02 -0.14 24.27
C VAL A 166 -5.55 1.26 24.69
N ASP A 167 -4.80 1.37 25.80
CA ASP A 167 -4.25 2.63 26.29
C ASP A 167 -3.15 3.21 25.38
N ASP A 168 -2.63 2.41 24.44
CA ASP A 168 -1.68 2.88 23.44
C ASP A 168 -2.34 3.84 22.45
N LYS A 169 -3.68 3.79 22.30
CA LYS A 169 -4.48 4.68 21.44
C LYS A 169 -3.99 4.65 19.98
N LEU A 170 -3.75 3.46 19.46
CA LEU A 170 -3.48 3.26 18.05
C LEU A 170 -4.69 3.66 17.20
N ASP A 171 -4.42 4.14 15.99
CA ASP A 171 -5.40 4.21 14.90
C ASP A 171 -5.25 2.94 14.02
N THR A 172 -5.55 3.01 12.72
CA THR A 172 -5.32 1.86 11.83
C THR A 172 -3.85 1.51 11.83
N VAL A 173 -3.52 0.24 12.08
CA VAL A 173 -2.14 -0.24 12.07
C VAL A 173 -1.86 -0.79 10.69
N LEU A 174 -0.87 -0.20 10.04
CA LEU A 174 -0.40 -0.60 8.72
C LEU A 174 0.97 -1.30 8.86
N GLY A 175 2.02 -0.77 8.24
CA GLY A 175 3.36 -1.35 8.26
C GLY A 175 3.91 -1.72 9.63
N LEU A 176 4.58 -2.87 9.68
CA LEU A 176 5.25 -3.42 10.87
C LEU A 176 6.70 -3.80 10.52
N ALA A 177 7.64 -3.40 11.36
CA ALA A 177 9.06 -3.76 11.20
C ALA A 177 9.72 -4.06 12.55
N LEU A 178 10.58 -5.07 12.58
CA LEU A 178 11.51 -5.27 13.70
C LEU A 178 12.79 -4.50 13.45
N ASP A 179 13.40 -3.96 14.50
CA ASP A 179 14.76 -3.42 14.37
C ASP A 179 15.80 -4.53 14.13
N PRO A 180 16.98 -4.20 13.58
CA PRO A 180 18.02 -5.21 13.32
C PRO A 180 18.50 -5.97 14.56
N SER A 181 18.36 -5.41 15.77
CA SER A 181 18.70 -6.13 17.01
C SER A 181 17.62 -7.16 17.40
N GLY A 182 16.39 -7.00 16.90
CA GLY A 182 15.22 -7.78 17.28
C GLY A 182 14.79 -7.51 18.72
N GLU A 183 14.98 -6.28 19.20
CA GLU A 183 14.57 -5.84 20.53
C GLU A 183 13.30 -5.00 20.49
N HIS A 184 13.00 -4.37 19.35
CA HIS A 184 11.85 -3.49 19.21
C HIS A 184 11.00 -3.85 17.99
N LEU A 185 9.69 -3.73 18.16
CA LEU A 185 8.72 -3.70 17.07
C LEU A 185 8.32 -2.24 16.83
N TYR A 186 8.35 -1.83 15.57
CA TYR A 186 7.86 -0.56 15.11
C TYR A 186 6.56 -0.78 14.32
N ALA A 187 5.58 0.09 14.55
CA ALA A 187 4.28 0.01 13.92
C ALA A 187 3.84 1.37 13.38
N VAL A 188 3.47 1.43 12.10
CA VAL A 188 2.81 2.61 11.53
C VAL A 188 1.37 2.63 11.99
N SER A 189 0.96 3.74 12.60
CA SER A 189 -0.41 4.01 13.02
C SER A 189 -0.91 5.27 12.33
N THR A 190 -2.00 5.15 11.59
CA THR A 190 -2.59 6.26 10.85
C THR A 190 -4.11 6.27 10.96
N ASN A 191 -4.73 7.44 10.97
CA ASN A 191 -6.15 7.58 10.69
C ASN A 191 -6.45 8.12 9.28
N GLY A 192 -5.44 8.24 8.41
CA GLY A 192 -5.57 8.86 7.08
C GLY A 192 -6.58 8.19 6.14
N LEU A 193 -6.92 6.93 6.40
CA LEU A 193 -7.95 6.16 5.67
C LEU A 193 -9.37 6.42 6.18
N LEU A 194 -9.52 7.19 7.25
CA LEU A 194 -10.78 7.36 7.96
C LEU A 194 -11.27 8.81 7.88
N ASP A 195 -12.60 9.00 7.96
CA ASP A 195 -13.20 10.33 7.92
C ASP A 195 -12.75 11.22 9.08
N GLU A 196 -12.38 10.66 10.22
CA GLU A 196 -11.85 11.41 11.37
C GLU A 196 -10.62 12.26 11.00
N ALA A 197 -9.83 11.85 10.01
CA ALA A 197 -8.66 12.60 9.53
C ALA A 197 -9.01 13.95 8.89
N LYS A 198 -10.27 14.16 8.47
CA LYS A 198 -10.76 15.45 7.97
C LYS A 198 -10.81 16.51 9.07
N THR A 199 -11.03 16.09 10.31
CA THR A 199 -11.09 16.97 11.48
C THR A 199 -9.79 17.01 12.28
N GLU A 200 -9.18 15.84 12.50
CA GLU A 200 -7.95 15.71 13.26
C GLU A 200 -7.14 14.56 12.68
N ARG A 201 -6.03 14.90 12.02
CA ARG A 201 -5.15 13.90 11.42
C ARG A 201 -4.13 13.41 12.44
N ARG A 202 -3.98 12.09 12.53
CA ARG A 202 -3.08 11.40 13.45
C ARG A 202 -2.25 10.40 12.67
N ASN A 203 -0.94 10.65 12.65
CA ASN A 203 0.05 9.86 11.95
C ASN A 203 1.28 9.72 12.85
N ALA A 204 1.66 8.49 13.14
CA ALA A 204 2.83 8.22 13.97
C ALA A 204 3.41 6.83 13.72
N VAL A 205 4.68 6.68 14.09
CA VAL A 205 5.30 5.36 14.29
C VAL A 205 5.41 5.09 15.79
N PHE A 206 4.87 3.96 16.21
CA PHE A 206 4.92 3.49 17.59
C PHE A 206 6.05 2.48 17.74
N ARG A 207 6.83 2.59 18.81
CA ARG A 207 7.93 1.67 19.12
C ARG A 207 7.61 0.89 20.38
N TYR A 208 7.63 -0.43 20.30
CA TYR A 208 7.37 -1.33 21.41
C TYR A 208 8.62 -2.12 21.77
N GLY A 209 8.81 -2.40 23.05
CA GLY A 209 9.76 -3.43 23.48
C GLY A 209 9.21 -4.80 23.09
N LEU A 210 9.91 -5.51 22.20
CA LEU A 210 9.41 -6.75 21.59
C LEU A 210 9.07 -7.83 22.62
N LYS A 211 9.93 -7.96 23.65
CA LYS A 211 9.77 -8.96 24.71
C LYS A 211 8.67 -8.60 25.71
N SER A 212 8.59 -7.33 26.10
CA SER A 212 7.65 -6.87 27.14
C SER A 212 6.25 -6.56 26.60
N GLY A 213 6.14 -6.24 25.30
CA GLY A 213 4.92 -5.69 24.70
C GLY A 213 4.61 -4.26 25.14
N GLN A 214 5.51 -3.62 25.88
CA GLN A 214 5.28 -2.28 26.38
C GLN A 214 5.62 -1.26 25.30
N LEU A 215 4.75 -0.28 25.14
CA LEU A 215 5.04 0.91 24.36
C LEU A 215 6.21 1.68 24.99
N VAL A 216 7.22 1.96 24.17
CA VAL A 216 8.43 2.69 24.55
C VAL A 216 8.34 4.13 24.08
N ASP A 217 8.02 4.35 22.80
CA ASP A 217 8.00 5.68 22.18
C ASP A 217 6.87 5.83 21.15
N ARG A 218 6.52 7.10 20.87
CA ARG A 218 5.64 7.51 19.76
C ARG A 218 6.32 8.63 18.98
N PHE A 219 6.56 8.41 17.69
CA PHE A 219 7.16 9.40 16.79
C PHE A 219 6.08 9.98 15.89
N ILE A 220 5.66 11.21 16.18
CA ILE A 220 4.57 11.87 15.45
C ILE A 220 5.10 12.43 14.11
N ALA A 221 4.29 12.30 13.06
CA ALA A 221 4.48 12.95 11.76
C ALA A 221 3.28 13.87 11.48
N ALA A 222 3.31 15.10 12.02
CA ALA A 222 2.15 16.00 11.98
C ALA A 222 1.73 16.40 10.55
N ASP A 223 2.71 16.50 9.64
CA ASP A 223 2.50 16.91 8.25
C ASP A 223 2.17 15.75 7.31
N ALA A 224 2.24 14.50 7.78
CA ALA A 224 1.91 13.34 6.96
C ALA A 224 0.42 13.28 6.69
N MET A 225 0.03 12.86 5.48
CA MET A 225 -1.35 12.71 5.08
C MET A 225 -1.91 11.32 5.45
N GLN A 226 -1.16 10.26 5.13
CA GLN A 226 -1.48 8.88 5.47
C GLN A 226 -0.17 8.08 5.48
N LEU A 227 0.47 7.94 6.65
CA LEU A 227 1.62 7.03 6.76
C LEU A 227 1.19 5.59 6.45
N ASN A 228 2.07 4.82 5.81
CA ASN A 228 1.75 3.45 5.40
C ASN A 228 2.76 2.43 5.90
N ASP A 229 3.95 2.38 5.30
CA ASP A 229 4.97 1.37 5.63
C ASP A 229 6.28 2.02 6.06
N LEU A 230 7.18 1.23 6.64
CA LEU A 230 8.47 1.69 7.13
C LEU A 230 9.63 0.73 6.86
N ALA A 231 10.81 1.32 6.66
CA ALA A 231 12.09 0.63 6.65
C ALA A 231 12.99 1.20 7.75
N ILE A 232 13.83 0.34 8.34
CA ILE A 232 14.76 0.70 9.41
C ILE A 232 16.18 0.49 8.89
N ALA A 233 16.98 1.55 8.87
CA ALA A 233 18.40 1.46 8.52
C ALA A 233 19.24 0.88 9.67
N PRO A 234 20.44 0.34 9.38
CA PRO A 234 21.31 -0.25 10.40
C PRO A 234 21.70 0.69 11.56
N ASP A 235 21.70 2.00 11.32
CA ASP A 235 21.97 3.01 12.34
C ASP A 235 20.74 3.34 13.22
N GLY A 236 19.57 2.74 12.93
CA GLY A 236 18.31 3.00 13.60
C GLY A 236 17.49 4.15 12.99
N THR A 237 17.92 4.71 11.85
CA THR A 237 17.12 5.69 11.11
C THR A 237 15.87 5.04 10.55
N LEU A 238 14.71 5.64 10.80
CA LEU A 238 13.43 5.23 10.24
C LEU A 238 13.17 5.98 8.94
N TYR A 239 12.64 5.28 7.95
CA TYR A 239 12.08 5.85 6.73
C TYR A 239 10.65 5.37 6.58
N VAL A 240 9.70 6.27 6.38
CA VAL A 240 8.26 5.97 6.44
C VAL A 240 7.55 6.58 5.25
N THR A 241 6.77 5.78 4.52
CA THR A 241 6.03 6.25 3.35
C THR A 241 4.75 6.97 3.73
N ASP A 242 4.39 8.00 2.97
CA ASP A 242 3.08 8.66 3.04
C ASP A 242 2.31 8.41 1.74
N SER A 243 1.32 7.50 1.77
CA SER A 243 0.58 7.08 0.58
C SER A 243 -0.18 8.24 -0.08
N MET A 244 -0.82 9.08 0.74
CA MET A 244 -1.66 10.15 0.23
C MET A 244 -0.85 11.41 -0.09
N GLY A 245 0.14 11.75 0.74
CA GLY A 245 0.98 12.94 0.53
C GLY A 245 2.08 12.73 -0.49
N GLY A 246 2.49 11.48 -0.74
CA GLY A 246 3.58 11.13 -1.64
C GLY A 246 4.94 11.67 -1.19
N THR A 247 5.10 11.88 0.11
CA THR A 247 6.33 12.39 0.74
C THR A 247 6.95 11.27 1.57
N LEU A 248 8.28 11.15 1.53
CA LEU A 248 8.98 10.24 2.43
C LEU A 248 9.22 10.97 3.76
N PHE A 249 9.00 10.29 4.88
CA PHE A 249 9.36 10.79 6.20
C PHE A 249 10.60 10.06 6.71
N ARG A 250 11.40 10.75 7.52
CA ARG A 250 12.61 10.21 8.14
C ARG A 250 12.67 10.60 9.61
N LYS A 251 13.15 9.68 10.45
CA LYS A 251 13.58 9.99 11.83
C LYS A 251 14.92 9.34 12.09
N LYS A 252 15.96 10.16 12.27
CA LYS A 252 17.27 9.72 12.76
C LYS A 252 17.20 9.34 14.24
N PRO A 253 18.16 8.56 14.78
CA PRO A 253 18.17 8.17 16.19
C PRO A 253 18.08 9.35 17.17
N ASP A 254 18.76 10.46 16.86
CA ASP A 254 18.83 11.68 17.66
C ASP A 254 17.66 12.67 17.43
N GLU A 255 16.83 12.43 16.41
CA GLU A 255 15.63 13.23 16.14
C GLU A 255 14.46 12.78 17.02
N ALA A 256 13.67 13.73 17.55
CA ALA A 256 12.50 13.43 18.39
C ALA A 256 11.22 13.09 17.60
N ALA A 257 11.16 13.47 16.32
CA ALA A 257 9.97 13.37 15.48
C ALA A 257 10.30 12.87 14.07
N LEU A 258 9.28 12.41 13.35
CA LEU A 258 9.37 12.10 11.92
C LEU A 258 9.26 13.40 11.12
N LEU A 259 10.26 13.66 10.29
CA LEU A 259 10.37 14.86 9.47
C LEU A 259 10.27 14.52 7.98
N PRO A 260 9.68 15.39 7.15
CA PRO A 260 9.71 15.22 5.70
C PRO A 260 11.15 15.10 5.17
N PHE A 261 11.35 14.21 4.19
CA PHE A 261 12.64 13.92 3.60
C PHE A 261 12.51 13.71 2.08
N GLY A 262 13.40 14.33 1.31
CA GLY A 262 13.35 14.31 -0.16
C GLY A 262 12.30 15.24 -0.76
N THR A 263 11.94 15.00 -2.02
CA THR A 263 11.01 15.85 -2.78
C THR A 263 9.55 15.52 -2.43
N ALA A 264 8.82 16.49 -1.88
CA ALA A 264 7.40 16.33 -1.55
C ALA A 264 6.56 15.97 -2.79
N GLY A 265 5.65 15.00 -2.63
CA GLY A 265 4.77 14.54 -3.70
C GLY A 265 5.44 13.72 -4.81
N ALA A 266 6.75 13.43 -4.72
CA ALA A 266 7.45 12.62 -5.71
C ALA A 266 7.07 11.12 -5.67
N LEU A 267 6.44 10.67 -4.58
CA LEU A 267 6.12 9.28 -4.32
C LEU A 267 4.61 9.04 -4.21
N ARG A 268 3.80 9.61 -5.11
CA ARG A 268 2.33 9.47 -5.05
C ARG A 268 1.90 8.00 -4.99
N GLY A 269 1.08 7.68 -3.98
CA GLY A 269 0.67 6.30 -3.71
C GLY A 269 1.81 5.43 -3.19
N ALA A 270 2.79 6.03 -2.48
CA ALA A 270 3.84 5.28 -1.80
C ALA A 270 3.22 4.27 -0.83
N ASN A 271 3.64 3.02 -0.92
CA ASN A 271 3.16 1.97 -0.04
C ASN A 271 4.38 1.27 0.57
N GLY A 272 4.66 0.03 0.19
CA GLY A 272 5.80 -0.74 0.66
C GLY A 272 7.14 -0.07 0.41
N ILE A 273 8.04 -0.19 1.39
CA ILE A 273 9.40 0.35 1.35
C ILE A 273 10.42 -0.69 1.83
N ALA A 274 11.52 -0.80 1.10
CA ALA A 274 12.63 -1.68 1.47
C ALA A 274 13.97 -0.93 1.41
N LEU A 275 14.85 -1.24 2.35
CA LEU A 275 16.25 -0.85 2.27
C LEU A 275 17.02 -1.95 1.51
N GLY A 276 17.64 -1.56 0.40
CA GLY A 276 18.48 -2.45 -0.39
C GLY A 276 19.86 -2.65 0.23
N ALA A 277 20.49 -3.77 -0.13
CA ALA A 277 21.86 -4.08 0.27
C ALA A 277 22.89 -3.08 -0.31
N ASP A 278 22.50 -2.29 -1.31
CA ASP A 278 23.26 -1.19 -1.90
C ASP A 278 23.16 0.12 -1.09
N GLY A 279 22.43 0.11 0.03
CA GLY A 279 22.22 1.29 0.87
C GLY A 279 21.21 2.28 0.32
N MET A 280 20.42 1.89 -0.69
CA MET A 280 19.36 2.71 -1.28
C MET A 280 18.00 2.28 -0.76
N LEU A 281 17.04 3.19 -0.69
CA LEU A 281 15.64 2.83 -0.43
C LEU A 281 14.93 2.54 -1.74
N TYR A 282 14.05 1.56 -1.73
CA TYR A 282 13.14 1.24 -2.82
C TYR A 282 11.72 1.40 -2.30
N VAL A 283 10.93 2.22 -2.99
CA VAL A 283 9.54 2.53 -2.61
C VAL A 283 8.61 2.12 -3.74
N GLY A 284 7.64 1.26 -3.44
CA GLY A 284 6.53 1.00 -4.34
C GLY A 284 5.59 2.20 -4.38
N VAL A 285 5.28 2.67 -5.59
CA VAL A 285 4.33 3.76 -5.84
C VAL A 285 3.24 3.29 -6.81
N SER A 286 2.15 4.05 -6.96
CA SER A 286 1.01 3.62 -7.80
C SER A 286 1.43 3.22 -9.22
N THR A 287 2.45 3.89 -9.77
CA THR A 287 2.90 3.70 -11.15
C THR A 287 4.34 3.21 -11.24
N GLY A 288 4.91 2.53 -10.24
CA GLY A 288 6.29 2.07 -10.37
C GLY A 288 7.02 1.78 -9.07
N ILE A 289 8.33 1.52 -9.21
CA ILE A 289 9.28 1.53 -8.10
C ILE A 289 10.13 2.79 -8.23
N VAL A 290 10.32 3.48 -7.11
CA VAL A 290 11.24 4.62 -7.02
C VAL A 290 12.39 4.23 -6.11
N ARG A 291 13.62 4.33 -6.63
CA ARG A 291 14.85 4.25 -5.84
C ARG A 291 15.16 5.62 -5.25
N ILE A 292 15.50 5.69 -3.98
CA ILE A 292 15.82 6.92 -3.26
C ILE A 292 17.22 6.82 -2.68
N ASP A 293 18.04 7.82 -2.99
CA ASP A 293 19.34 7.99 -2.37
C ASP A 293 19.15 8.48 -0.92
N ILE A 294 19.62 7.71 0.06
CA ILE A 294 19.38 8.00 1.48
C ILE A 294 20.17 9.20 2.02
N ALA A 295 21.25 9.59 1.33
CA ALA A 295 22.08 10.73 1.72
C ALA A 295 21.45 12.05 1.30
N THR A 296 20.81 12.06 0.12
CA THR A 296 20.27 13.27 -0.52
C THR A 296 18.74 13.35 -0.51
N GLY A 297 18.06 12.21 -0.40
CA GLY A 297 16.61 12.09 -0.58
C GLY A 297 16.17 12.17 -2.04
N GLN A 298 17.10 12.09 -2.99
CA GLN A 298 16.81 12.23 -4.42
C GLN A 298 16.09 10.97 -4.95
N PRO A 299 14.86 11.11 -5.48
CA PRO A 299 14.16 10.00 -6.14
C PRO A 299 14.68 9.77 -7.56
N THR A 300 14.77 8.49 -7.96
CA THR A 300 14.99 8.01 -9.32
C THR A 300 13.98 6.91 -9.61
N LYS A 301 13.09 7.13 -10.57
CA LYS A 301 12.14 6.10 -10.99
C LYS A 301 12.88 4.98 -11.72
N LEU A 302 12.61 3.73 -11.34
CA LEU A 302 13.21 2.60 -12.04
C LEU A 302 12.56 2.38 -13.41
N PRO A 303 13.30 1.83 -14.38
CA PRO A 303 12.74 1.40 -15.65
C PRO A 303 11.61 0.39 -15.45
N GLN A 304 10.71 0.34 -16.44
CA GLN A 304 9.55 -0.55 -16.40
C GLN A 304 9.52 -1.39 -17.66
N PRO A 305 9.95 -2.65 -17.55
CA PRO A 305 9.83 -3.59 -18.65
C PRO A 305 8.38 -3.96 -18.91
N ASP A 306 8.06 -4.27 -20.16
CA ASP A 306 6.72 -4.61 -20.62
C ASP A 306 6.21 -5.96 -20.10
N THR A 307 7.09 -6.71 -19.44
CA THR A 307 6.93 -8.08 -18.96
C THR A 307 6.80 -8.18 -17.44
N VAL A 308 6.78 -7.06 -16.71
CA VAL A 308 6.67 -7.07 -15.25
C VAL A 308 5.83 -5.90 -14.74
N VAL A 309 4.92 -6.21 -13.81
CA VAL A 309 4.18 -5.19 -13.06
C VAL A 309 5.11 -4.58 -12.03
N THR A 310 5.29 -3.27 -12.10
CA THR A 310 6.15 -2.52 -11.18
C THR A 310 5.39 -1.46 -10.40
N GLY A 311 4.08 -1.31 -10.59
CA GLY A 311 3.26 -0.31 -9.92
C GLY A 311 2.08 -0.93 -9.20
N GLY A 312 1.54 -0.21 -8.23
CA GLY A 312 0.43 -0.72 -7.42
C GLY A 312 0.84 -1.96 -6.63
N MET A 313 2.01 -1.91 -5.98
CA MET A 313 2.42 -2.93 -5.03
C MET A 313 1.98 -2.51 -3.64
N ASP A 314 1.53 -3.47 -2.84
CA ASP A 314 1.21 -3.26 -1.43
C ASP A 314 2.53 -3.22 -0.64
N GLY A 315 2.98 -4.37 -0.14
CA GLY A 315 4.29 -4.51 0.51
C GLY A 315 5.45 -4.71 -0.48
N LEU A 316 6.63 -4.25 -0.07
CA LEU A 316 7.89 -4.43 -0.79
C LEU A 316 8.96 -4.86 0.21
N TYR A 317 9.60 -6.00 -0.04
CA TYR A 317 10.63 -6.56 0.84
C TYR A 317 11.91 -6.85 0.06
N TRP A 318 13.05 -6.69 0.71
CA TRP A 318 14.32 -7.08 0.13
C TRP A 318 14.49 -8.60 0.27
N TYR A 319 14.79 -9.28 -0.84
CA TYR A 319 14.99 -10.73 -0.81
C TYR A 319 16.27 -11.09 -0.05
N ASN A 320 16.16 -11.98 0.94
CA ASN A 320 17.22 -12.30 1.90
C ASN A 320 17.76 -11.06 2.64
N GLY A 321 16.93 -10.02 2.76
CA GLY A 321 17.13 -8.88 3.67
C GLY A 321 16.34 -9.10 4.94
#